data_AF-A0A0U0WGR2-F1
#
_entry.id   AF-A0A0U0WGR2-F1
#
_cell.length_a   1.000
_cell.length_b   1.000
_cell.length_c   1.000
_cell.angle_alpha   90.00
_cell.angle_beta   90.00
_cell.angle_gamma   90.00
#
_symmetry.space_group_name_H-M   'P 1'
#
loop_
_entity.id
_entity.type
_entity.pdbx_description
1 polymer ?
#
loop_
_entity_poly.entity_id
_entity_poly.type
_entity_poly.pdbx_seq_one_letter_code
_entity_poly.pdbx_strand_id
1 'polypeptide(L)'
;MTQSPVPGETLSGTAERLKRALDAEPGGVFADFDPSGSTAGRPAVTYREVRARHHVRWTVFVDGPVRISIGCQSRPGAEDAVRGVCEQAVRSARAIGI
;
A
#
# COMPACT_ATOMS: atom_id res chain seq x y z
N MET A 1 -1.52 9.56 1.52
CA MET A 1 -1.00 8.72 2.62
C MET A 1 -2.01 8.75 3.75
N THR A 2 -2.30 7.62 4.36
CA THR A 2 -3.19 7.52 5.53
C THR A 2 -2.58 6.63 6.60
N GLN A 3 -3.00 6.85 7.84
CA GLN A 3 -2.67 6.02 8.99
C GLN A 3 -3.96 5.69 9.73
N SER A 4 -4.11 4.44 10.18
CA SER A 4 -5.29 3.99 10.94
C SER A 4 -4.86 3.15 12.14
N PRO A 5 -5.42 3.38 13.34
CA PRO A 5 -5.17 2.52 14.49
C PRO A 5 -5.69 1.09 14.26
N VAL A 6 -4.84 0.10 14.53
CA VAL A 6 -5.10 -1.33 14.37
C VAL A 6 -4.37 -2.14 15.45
N PRO A 7 -4.66 -1.92 16.75
CA PRO A 7 -3.92 -2.56 17.84
C PRO A 7 -3.97 -4.09 17.72
N GLY A 8 -2.79 -4.72 17.74
CA GLY A 8 -2.65 -6.18 17.63
C GLY A 8 -2.86 -6.75 16.23
N GLU A 9 -3.05 -5.92 15.20
CA GLU A 9 -3.18 -6.40 13.83
C GLU A 9 -1.82 -6.82 13.25
N THR A 10 -1.79 -7.96 12.57
CA THR A 10 -0.62 -8.42 11.82
C THR A 10 -0.69 -7.99 10.37
N LEU A 11 0.46 -7.99 9.68
CA LEU A 11 0.50 -7.73 8.23
C LEU A 11 -0.37 -8.73 7.45
N SER A 12 -0.39 -10.00 7.85
CA SER A 12 -1.26 -11.02 7.26
C SER A 12 -2.75 -10.73 7.48
N GLY A 13 -3.14 -10.29 8.68
CA GLY A 13 -4.52 -9.87 8.96
C GLY A 13 -4.93 -8.65 8.13
N THR A 14 -4.00 -7.73 7.89
CA THR A 14 -4.19 -6.61 6.96
C THR A 14 -4.34 -7.10 5.51
N ALA A 15 -3.52 -8.06 5.07
CA ALA A 15 -3.61 -8.63 3.73
C ALA A 15 -4.98 -9.27 3.48
N GLU A 16 -5.47 -10.08 4.42
CA GLU A 16 -6.78 -10.72 4.35
C GLU A 16 -7.93 -9.71 4.28
N ARG A 17 -7.86 -8.64 5.08
CA ARG A 17 -8.84 -7.55 5.04
C ARG A 17 -8.83 -6.80 3.71
N LEU A 18 -7.64 -6.47 3.21
CA LEU A 18 -7.49 -5.81 1.92
C LEU A 18 -8.00 -6.69 0.79
N LYS A 19 -7.64 -7.98 0.76
CA LYS A 19 -8.11 -8.91 -0.29
C LYS A 19 -9.63 -8.93 -0.40
N ARG A 20 -10.33 -9.05 0.74
CA ARG A 20 -11.81 -9.01 0.76
C ARG A 20 -12.37 -7.68 0.25
N ALA A 21 -11.74 -6.56 0.59
CA ALA A 21 -12.17 -5.25 0.12
C ALA A 21 -11.93 -5.06 -1.38
N LEU A 22 -10.77 -5.49 -1.90
CA LEU A 22 -10.45 -5.41 -3.33
C LEU A 22 -11.31 -6.35 -4.17
N ASP A 23 -11.67 -7.53 -3.66
CA ASP A 23 -12.54 -8.49 -4.34
C ASP A 23 -14.01 -8.05 -4.43
N ALA A 24 -14.45 -7.15 -3.54
CA ALA A 24 -15.79 -6.60 -3.56
C ALA A 24 -15.98 -5.51 -4.64
N GLU A 25 -14.88 -5.03 -5.22
CA GLU A 25 -14.87 -3.96 -6.20
C GLU A 25 -15.00 -4.50 -7.63
N PRO A 26 -15.48 -3.70 -8.58
CA PRO A 26 -15.54 -4.11 -9.98
C PRO A 26 -14.16 -4.55 -10.51
N GLY A 27 -14.15 -5.60 -11.33
CA GLY A 27 -12.93 -6.10 -11.95
C GLY A 27 -12.20 -5.01 -12.75
N GLY A 28 -10.86 -5.01 -12.66
CA GLY A 28 -10.01 -4.04 -13.36
C GLY A 28 -9.77 -2.73 -12.63
N VAL A 29 -10.41 -2.50 -11.47
CA VAL A 29 -10.15 -1.35 -10.59
C VAL A 29 -8.87 -1.54 -9.78
N PHE A 30 -8.57 -2.80 -9.39
CA PHE A 30 -7.39 -3.18 -8.64
C PHE A 30 -6.70 -4.39 -9.30
N ALA A 31 -5.37 -4.39 -9.26
CA ALA A 31 -4.51 -5.39 -9.89
C ALA A 31 -3.24 -5.61 -9.04
N ASP A 32 -2.45 -6.62 -9.42
CA ASP A 32 -1.12 -6.90 -8.86
C ASP A 32 -1.09 -7.00 -7.33
N PHE A 33 -2.11 -7.60 -6.73
CA PHE A 33 -2.16 -7.81 -5.29
C PHE A 33 -1.10 -8.83 -4.87
N ASP A 34 -0.19 -8.40 -4.00
CA ASP A 34 0.82 -9.23 -3.35
C ASP A 34 0.68 -9.09 -1.83
N PRO A 35 0.19 -10.14 -1.14
CA PRO A 35 -0.02 -10.12 0.31
C PRO A 35 1.29 -10.19 1.12
N SER A 36 2.40 -10.56 0.47
CA SER A 36 3.70 -10.84 1.09
C SER A 36 4.84 -10.04 0.46
N GLY A 37 4.49 -8.93 -0.20
CA GLY A 37 5.44 -8.10 -0.92
C GLY A 37 6.41 -7.35 -0.02
N SER A 38 7.26 -6.57 -0.67
CA SER A 38 8.12 -5.61 0.00
C SER A 38 8.32 -4.36 -0.83
N THR A 39 8.49 -3.22 -0.16
CA THR A 39 8.87 -1.95 -0.79
C THR A 39 10.01 -1.36 0.02
N ALA A 40 11.10 -0.99 -0.67
CA ALA A 40 12.30 -0.43 -0.04
C ALA A 40 12.87 -1.30 1.12
N GLY A 41 12.81 -2.63 0.97
CA GLY A 41 13.31 -3.59 1.97
C GLY A 41 12.38 -3.82 3.17
N ARG A 42 11.18 -3.24 3.18
CA ARG A 42 10.22 -3.39 4.27
C ARG A 42 9.04 -4.28 3.86
N PRO A 43 8.66 -5.29 4.67
CA PRO A 43 7.48 -6.12 4.40
C PRO A 43 6.21 -5.29 4.28
N ALA A 44 5.41 -5.54 3.25
CA ALA A 44 4.19 -4.80 2.96
C ALA A 44 3.23 -5.62 2.10
N VAL A 45 1.93 -5.34 2.24
CA VAL A 45 0.94 -5.70 1.23
C VAL A 45 1.04 -4.66 0.11
N THR A 46 1.16 -5.11 -1.13
CA THR A 46 1.20 -4.21 -2.28
C THR A 46 0.10 -4.52 -3.27
N TYR A 47 -0.42 -3.50 -3.94
CA TYR A 47 -1.40 -3.64 -5.01
C TYR A 47 -1.39 -2.39 -5.87
N ARG A 48 -1.99 -2.47 -7.06
CA ARG A 48 -2.14 -1.36 -7.98
C ARG A 48 -3.60 -1.02 -8.17
N GLU A 49 -3.95 0.23 -7.96
CA GLU A 49 -5.22 0.80 -8.37
C GLU A 49 -5.09 1.33 -9.80
N VAL A 50 -6.00 0.92 -10.66
CA VAL A 50 -6.00 1.25 -12.09
C VAL A 50 -7.14 2.22 -12.37
N ARG A 51 -6.80 3.40 -12.88
CA ARG A 51 -7.75 4.39 -13.40
C ARG A 51 -7.33 4.80 -14.80
N ALA A 52 -8.27 5.28 -15.59
CA ALA A 52 -8.02 5.65 -16.99
C ALA A 52 -6.89 6.68 -17.18
N ARG A 53 -6.69 7.59 -16.20
CA ARG A 53 -5.71 8.68 -16.30
C ARG A 53 -4.47 8.51 -15.42
N HIS A 54 -4.52 7.61 -14.45
CA HIS A 54 -3.44 7.41 -13.50
C HIS A 54 -3.50 6.01 -12.88
N HIS A 55 -2.35 5.51 -12.47
CA HIS A 55 -2.26 4.34 -11.60
C HIS A 55 -1.80 4.79 -10.22
N VAL A 56 -2.26 4.08 -9.18
CA VAL A 56 -1.73 4.25 -7.82
C VAL A 56 -1.13 2.92 -7.38
N ARG A 57 0.18 2.89 -7.14
CA ARG A 57 0.81 1.74 -6.49
C ARG A 57 0.70 1.92 -4.98
N TRP A 58 -0.07 1.06 -4.34
CA TRP A 58 -0.28 1.07 -2.91
C TRP A 58 0.76 0.18 -2.22
N THR A 59 1.33 0.71 -1.14
CA THR A 59 2.16 -0.05 -0.18
C THR A 59 1.51 0.13 1.19
N VAL A 60 1.09 -0.98 1.79
CA VAL A 60 0.42 -1.00 3.09
C VAL A 60 1.21 -1.87 4.05
N PHE A 61 1.60 -1.31 5.19
CA PHE A 61 2.38 -2.01 6.21
C PHE A 61 1.85 -1.64 7.59
N VAL A 62 2.14 -2.48 8.57
CA VAL A 62 1.83 -2.24 9.98
C VAL A 62 3.12 -1.82 10.67
N ASP A 63 3.03 -0.78 11.49
CA ASP A 63 4.10 -0.32 12.37
C ASP A 63 3.53 -0.16 13.78
N GLY A 64 3.82 -1.12 14.66
CA GLY A 64 3.25 -1.17 16.01
C GLY A 64 1.71 -1.17 15.99
N PRO A 65 1.04 -0.19 16.60
CA PRO A 65 -0.42 -0.17 16.72
C PRO A 65 -1.13 0.43 15.50
N VAL A 66 -0.43 0.75 14.41
CA VAL A 66 -1.01 1.47 13.27
C VAL A 66 -0.71 0.81 11.94
N ARG A 67 -1.68 0.90 11.03
CA ARG A 67 -1.55 0.52 9.63
C ARG A 67 -1.34 1.80 8.84
N ILE A 68 -0.31 1.83 8.02
CA ILE A 68 0.04 2.96 7.18
C ILE A 68 -0.11 2.55 5.73
N SER A 69 -0.86 3.33 4.97
CA SER A 69 -1.07 3.14 3.54
C SER A 69 -0.47 4.30 2.76
N ILE A 70 0.46 3.98 1.86
CA ILE A 70 1.12 4.94 0.96
C ILE A 70 0.69 4.62 -0.47
N GLY A 71 0.04 5.60 -1.12
CA GLY A 71 -0.39 5.51 -2.51
C GLY A 71 0.51 6.35 -3.41
N CYS A 72 1.19 5.70 -4.34
CA CYS A 72 2.12 6.29 -5.29
C CYS A 72 1.46 6.50 -6.64
N GLN A 73 0.97 7.72 -6.87
CA GLN A 73 0.23 8.06 -8.07
C GLN A 73 1.18 8.44 -9.22
N SER A 74 0.96 7.87 -10.40
CA SER A 74 1.67 8.19 -11.63
C SER A 74 0.73 8.10 -12.84
N ARG A 75 1.16 8.65 -13.99
CA ARG A 75 0.49 8.33 -15.26
C ARG A 75 0.78 6.86 -15.62
N PRO A 76 -0.11 6.19 -16.37
CA PRO A 76 0.18 4.85 -16.88
C PRO A 76 1.51 4.83 -17.64
N GLY A 77 2.43 3.93 -17.27
CA GLY A 77 3.76 3.82 -17.89
C GLY A 77 4.81 4.81 -17.36
N ALA A 78 4.47 5.64 -16.36
CA ALA A 78 5.37 6.62 -15.74
C ALA A 78 5.65 6.29 -14.26
N GLU A 79 5.46 5.05 -13.84
CA GLU A 79 5.62 4.60 -12.45
C GLU A 79 7.04 4.85 -11.92
N ASP A 80 8.06 4.67 -12.77
CA ASP A 80 9.45 4.87 -12.39
C ASP A 80 9.78 6.32 -12.02
N ALA A 81 9.04 7.30 -12.56
CA ALA A 81 9.25 8.72 -12.28
C ALA A 81 8.97 9.09 -10.81
N VAL A 82 8.11 8.32 -10.13
CA VAL A 82 7.76 8.55 -8.72
C VAL A 82 8.35 7.50 -7.78
N ARG A 83 8.99 6.45 -8.30
CA ARG A 83 9.50 5.32 -7.51
C ARG A 83 10.42 5.76 -6.37
N GLY A 84 11.42 6.61 -6.67
CA GLY A 84 12.42 7.02 -5.67
C GLY A 84 11.83 7.77 -4.47
N VAL A 85 10.96 8.75 -4.73
CA VAL A 85 10.29 9.52 -3.67
C VAL A 85 9.30 8.66 -2.87
N CYS A 86 8.66 7.70 -3.53
CA CYS A 86 7.76 6.76 -2.90
C CYS A 86 8.46 5.78 -1.97
N GLU A 87 9.58 5.21 -2.41
CA GLU A 87 10.40 4.37 -1.55
C GLU A 87 10.96 5.16 -0.35
N GLN A 88 11.31 6.43 -0.52
CA GLN A 88 11.72 7.29 0.59
C GLN A 88 10.57 7.49 1.58
N ALA A 89 9.36 7.80 1.10
CA ALA A 89 8.18 7.94 1.95
C ALA A 89 7.89 6.67 2.73
N VAL A 90 8.01 5.50 2.09
CA VAL A 90 7.91 4.20 2.76
C VAL A 90 8.98 4.11 3.85
N ARG A 91 10.27 4.25 3.52
CA ARG A 91 11.38 4.16 4.50
C ARG A 91 11.19 5.05 5.73
N SER A 92 10.69 6.28 5.54
CA SER A 92 10.53 7.24 6.64
C SER A 92 9.24 7.09 7.44
N ALA A 93 8.18 6.52 6.84
CA ALA A 93 6.89 6.44 7.49
C ALA A 93 6.91 5.45 8.65
N ARG A 94 6.42 5.91 9.79
CA ARG A 94 6.32 5.21 11.07
C ARG A 94 5.22 5.82 11.94
N ALA A 95 4.78 5.09 12.95
CA ALA A 95 3.91 5.62 13.99
C ALA A 95 4.59 6.81 14.69
N ILE A 96 3.83 7.89 14.94
CA ILE A 96 4.29 9.05 15.70
C ILE A 96 3.48 9.11 16.99
N GLY A 97 4.17 9.10 18.13
CA GLY A 97 3.57 9.14 19.46
C GLY A 97 3.14 7.75 19.94
N ILE A 98 3.77 7.33 21.04
CA ILE A 98 3.29 6.30 21.97
C ILE A 98 3.07 6.98 23.31
#